data_AF-A0A3S1R0S1-F1
#
_entry.id   AF-A0A3S1R0S1-F1
#
_cell.length_a   1.000
_cell.length_b   1.000
_cell.length_c   1.000
_cell.angle_alpha   90.00
_cell.angle_beta   90.00
_cell.angle_gamma   90.00
#
_symmetry.space_group_name_H-M   'P 1'
#
loop_
_entity.id
_entity.type
_entity.pdbx_description
1 polymer ?
#
loop_
_entity_poly.entity_id
_entity_poly.type
_entity_poly.pdbx_seq_one_letter_code
_entity_poly.pdbx_strand_id
1 'polypeptide(L)'
;KMAAVRAIAALAREEPSDVAARAYSGETPIFGPDFLIPSPFDPRLILRIAPAVAKAACDTGVATRPITDFAAYIDTLNRFVFRSGLVMKPVFTMAKTSNAKRVIYADGEDERVLRAAQAVLEEGIAEPILIGRPHVIEVRLKRYGLRIKPGVDFGLINPEDDPRYRHYV
;
A
#
# COMPACT_ATOMS: atom_id res chain seq x y z
N LYS A 1 23.71 6.65 -10.89
CA LYS A 1 23.83 6.54 -9.40
C LYS A 1 22.84 7.45 -8.65
N MET A 2 22.73 8.75 -8.99
CA MET A 2 21.76 9.65 -8.36
C MET A 2 20.30 9.16 -8.37
N ALA A 3 19.84 8.54 -9.47
CA ALA A 3 18.47 8.01 -9.56
C ALA A 3 18.16 6.97 -8.47
N ALA A 4 19.10 6.07 -8.17
CA ALA A 4 18.95 5.08 -7.10
C ALA A 4 18.86 5.75 -5.73
N VAL A 5 19.74 6.72 -5.45
CA VAL A 5 19.74 7.47 -4.18
C VAL A 5 18.42 8.19 -3.97
N ARG A 6 17.91 8.88 -5.00
CA ARG A 6 16.62 9.58 -4.94
C ARG A 6 15.45 8.61 -4.72
N ALA A 7 15.47 7.46 -5.39
CA ALA A 7 14.43 6.44 -5.24
C ALA A 7 14.43 5.81 -3.84
N ILE A 8 15.61 5.51 -3.27
CA ILE A 8 15.73 5.02 -1.90
C ILE A 8 15.24 6.06 -0.90
N ALA A 9 15.64 7.32 -1.06
CA ALA A 9 15.22 8.40 -0.18
C ALA A 9 13.71 8.67 -0.25
N ALA A 10 13.11 8.55 -1.44
CA ALA A 10 11.66 8.64 -1.60
C ALA A 10 10.95 7.47 -0.92
N LEU A 11 11.42 6.23 -1.15
CA LEU A 11 10.86 5.03 -0.53
C LEU A 11 10.97 5.04 1.00
N ALA A 12 12.06 5.58 1.55
CA ALA A 12 12.21 5.72 3.01
C ALA A 12 11.10 6.58 3.64
N ARG A 13 10.52 7.51 2.87
CA ARG A 13 9.44 8.42 3.27
C ARG A 13 8.05 7.90 2.88
N GLU A 14 7.99 6.81 2.12
CA GLU A 14 6.76 6.05 1.92
C GLU A 14 6.48 5.21 3.17
N GLU A 15 5.21 4.89 3.39
CA GLU A 15 4.79 4.13 4.58
C GLU A 15 5.36 2.71 4.52
N PRO A 16 5.92 2.16 5.60
CA PRO A 16 6.53 0.84 5.57
C PRO A 16 5.53 -0.25 5.17
N SER A 17 5.97 -1.17 4.29
CA SER A 17 5.22 -2.38 3.95
C SER A 17 5.14 -3.33 5.14
N ASP A 18 4.12 -4.18 5.20
CA ASP A 18 3.93 -5.18 6.28
C ASP A 18 5.17 -6.06 6.48
N VAL A 19 5.83 -6.43 5.38
CA VAL A 19 7.05 -7.24 5.39
C VAL A 19 8.20 -6.46 6.02
N ALA A 20 8.35 -5.18 5.68
CA ALA A 20 9.35 -4.31 6.28
C ALA A 20 9.07 -4.00 7.75
N ALA A 21 7.79 -3.82 8.12
CA ALA A 21 7.37 -3.59 9.50
C ALA A 21 7.65 -4.81 10.39
N ARG A 22 7.45 -6.04 9.87
CA ARG A 22 7.76 -7.28 10.61
C ARG A 22 9.25 -7.58 10.73
N ALA A 23 10.09 -7.01 9.86
CA ALA A 23 11.53 -7.19 9.93
C ALA A 23 12.16 -6.47 11.14
N TYR A 24 11.47 -5.48 11.69
CA TYR A 24 11.85 -4.81 12.93
C TYR A 24 10.88 -5.25 14.03
N SER A 25 11.40 -5.91 15.07
CA SER A 25 10.60 -6.41 16.19
C SER A 25 10.04 -5.24 17.01
N GLY A 26 8.73 -5.01 16.93
CA GLY A 26 8.00 -4.15 17.87
C GLY A 26 7.23 -3.01 17.22
N GLU A 27 7.92 -2.07 16.56
CA GLU A 27 7.33 -0.83 16.04
C GLU A 27 7.49 -0.70 14.52
N THR A 28 6.43 -0.20 13.88
CA THR A 28 6.41 0.12 12.46
C THR A 28 7.40 1.27 12.21
N PRO A 29 8.52 1.05 11.49
CA PRO A 29 9.55 2.06 11.37
C PRO A 29 9.06 3.21 10.47
N ILE A 30 8.80 4.37 11.08
CA ILE A 30 8.42 5.60 10.38
C ILE A 30 9.70 6.38 10.08
N PHE A 31 9.76 7.05 8.93
CA PHE A 31 10.89 7.91 8.58
C PHE A 31 11.20 8.89 9.71
N GLY A 32 12.43 8.85 10.22
CA GLY A 32 12.86 9.65 11.37
C GLY A 32 14.33 9.46 11.70
N PRO A 33 14.83 10.09 12.78
CA PRO A 33 16.24 10.00 13.20
C PRO A 33 16.73 8.56 13.34
N ASP A 34 15.84 7.67 13.79
CA ASP A 34 16.13 6.26 14.04
C ASP A 34 15.83 5.35 12.83
N PHE A 35 15.25 5.90 11.75
CA PHE A 35 14.94 5.16 10.52
C PHE A 35 15.05 6.06 9.28
N LEU A 36 16.25 6.05 8.67
CA LEU A 36 16.60 6.91 7.54
C LEU A 36 16.58 6.19 6.19
N ILE A 37 16.70 4.86 6.18
CA ILE A 37 16.85 4.03 4.98
C ILE A 37 15.92 2.82 5.12
N PRO A 38 15.18 2.42 4.06
CA PRO A 38 14.32 1.24 4.09
C PRO A 38 15.08 -0.05 4.42
N SER A 39 14.36 -1.01 5.00
CA SER A 39 14.86 -2.37 5.26
C SER A 39 15.42 -3.01 3.99
N PRO A 40 16.56 -3.74 4.05
CA PRO A 40 17.10 -4.45 2.88
C PRO A 40 16.17 -5.54 2.34
N PHE A 41 15.17 -5.96 3.12
CA PHE A 41 14.17 -6.95 2.74
C PHE A 41 12.81 -6.33 2.37
N ASP A 42 12.72 -5.00 2.23
CA ASP A 42 11.47 -4.38 1.78
C ASP A 42 11.19 -4.77 0.31
N PRO A 43 10.09 -5.50 0.03
CA PRO A 43 9.74 -5.92 -1.32
C PRO A 43 9.58 -4.76 -2.31
N ARG A 44 9.32 -3.54 -1.83
CA ARG A 44 9.14 -2.35 -2.66
C ARG A 44 10.45 -1.80 -3.23
N LEU A 45 11.60 -2.21 -2.71
CA LEU A 45 12.92 -1.77 -3.20
C LEU A 45 13.06 -2.01 -4.70
N ILE A 46 12.77 -3.22 -5.16
CA ILE A 46 12.88 -3.56 -6.58
C ILE A 46 11.85 -2.79 -7.43
N LEU A 47 10.65 -2.56 -6.88
CA LEU A 47 9.56 -1.87 -7.58
C LEU A 47 9.77 -0.36 -7.73
N ARG A 48 10.55 0.27 -6.84
CA ARG A 48 10.85 1.72 -6.90
C ARG A 48 12.21 2.01 -7.53
N ILE A 49 13.24 1.26 -7.14
CA ILE A 49 14.62 1.58 -7.50
C ILE A 49 14.92 1.12 -8.94
N ALA A 50 14.51 -0.10 -9.32
CA ALA A 50 14.83 -0.63 -10.64
C ALA A 50 14.23 0.22 -11.77
N PRO A 51 12.94 0.64 -11.73
CA PRO A 51 12.39 1.55 -12.74
C PRO A 51 13.09 2.91 -12.77
N ALA A 52 13.41 3.49 -11.60
CA ALA A 52 14.07 4.78 -11.53
C ALA A 52 15.48 4.75 -12.17
N VAL A 53 16.24 3.68 -11.92
CA VAL A 53 17.57 3.49 -12.51
C VAL A 53 17.48 3.18 -14.00
N ALA A 54 16.54 2.32 -14.41
CA ALA A 54 16.35 1.97 -15.81
C ALA A 54 15.92 3.19 -16.65
N LYS A 55 15.01 4.03 -16.11
CA LYS A 55 14.62 5.29 -16.73
C LYS A 55 15.81 6.23 -16.89
N ALA A 56 16.57 6.44 -15.82
CA ALA A 56 17.76 7.28 -15.90
C ALA A 56 18.78 6.77 -16.93
N ALA A 57 18.95 5.45 -17.07
CA ALA A 57 19.82 4.88 -18.09
C ALA A 57 19.32 5.12 -19.53
N CYS A 58 17.99 5.08 -19.74
CA CYS A 58 17.37 5.42 -21.02
C CYS A 58 17.53 6.91 -21.33
N ASP A 59 17.22 7.78 -20.37
CA ASP A 59 17.28 9.24 -20.51
C ASP A 59 18.72 9.73 -20.80
N THR A 60 19.74 9.07 -20.24
CA THR A 60 21.15 9.41 -20.50
C THR A 60 21.74 8.67 -21.71
N GLY A 61 20.96 7.86 -22.43
CA GLY A 61 21.41 7.15 -23.63
C GLY A 61 22.42 6.02 -23.40
N VAL A 62 22.65 5.60 -22.15
CA VAL A 62 23.59 4.51 -21.82
C VAL A 62 22.93 3.14 -21.83
N ALA A 63 21.60 3.09 -21.89
CA ALA A 63 20.85 1.84 -21.96
C ALA A 63 21.08 1.14 -23.31
N THR A 64 21.73 -0.03 -23.28
CA THR A 64 21.91 -0.90 -24.46
C THR A 64 20.60 -1.54 -24.92
N ARG A 65 19.62 -1.65 -24.01
CA ARG A 65 18.26 -2.11 -24.29
C ARG A 65 17.25 -1.14 -23.67
N PRO A 66 16.90 -0.04 -24.36
CA PRO A 66 15.94 0.94 -23.86
C PRO A 66 14.57 0.32 -23.62
N ILE A 67 13.91 0.75 -22.54
CA ILE A 67 12.56 0.31 -22.19
C ILE A 67 11.56 1.25 -22.86
N THR A 68 10.71 0.71 -23.72
CA THR A 68 9.66 1.48 -24.43
C THR A 68 8.35 1.52 -23.66
N ASP A 69 8.04 0.47 -22.90
CA ASP A 69 6.86 0.36 -22.05
C ASP A 69 7.27 0.12 -20.59
N PHE A 70 7.30 1.21 -19.82
CA PHE A 70 7.61 1.15 -18.40
C PHE A 70 6.51 0.50 -17.57
N ALA A 71 5.25 0.52 -18.01
CA ALA A 71 4.17 -0.15 -17.30
C ALA A 71 4.33 -1.67 -17.41
N ALA A 72 4.63 -2.19 -18.60
CA ALA A 72 4.96 -3.60 -18.80
C ALA A 72 6.23 -4.00 -18.02
N TYR A 73 7.26 -3.14 -17.99
CA TYR A 73 8.46 -3.42 -17.20
C TYR A 73 8.16 -3.52 -15.71
N ILE A 74 7.42 -2.58 -15.13
CA ILE A 74 6.99 -2.64 -13.73
C ILE A 74 6.17 -3.91 -13.46
N ASP A 75 5.30 -4.31 -14.39
CA ASP A 75 4.55 -5.57 -14.26
C ASP A 75 5.48 -6.79 -14.18
N THR A 76 6.56 -6.83 -14.96
CA THR A 76 7.53 -7.92 -14.86
C THR A 76 8.22 -7.95 -13.49
N LEU A 77 8.55 -6.80 -12.92
CA LEU A 77 9.14 -6.69 -11.58
C LEU A 77 8.17 -7.14 -10.48
N ASN A 78 6.89 -6.79 -10.59
CA ASN A 78 5.84 -7.24 -9.67
C ASN A 78 5.76 -8.78 -9.57
N ARG A 79 6.02 -9.49 -10.67
CA ARG A 79 6.02 -10.98 -10.67
C ARG A 79 7.14 -11.58 -9.82
N PHE A 80 8.28 -10.88 -9.66
CA PHE A 80 9.37 -11.36 -8.81
C PHE A 80 9.06 -11.21 -7.32
N VAL A 81 8.28 -10.18 -6.97
CA VAL A 81 7.92 -9.85 -5.59
C VAL A 81 6.75 -10.71 -5.12
N PHE A 82 5.69 -10.79 -5.93
CA PHE A 82 4.48 -11.51 -5.61
C PHE A 82 4.44 -12.84 -6.37
N ARG A 83 5.21 -13.83 -5.91
CA ARG A 83 5.21 -15.19 -6.50
C ARG A 83 3.82 -15.85 -6.50
N SER A 84 2.91 -15.39 -5.64
CA SER A 84 1.50 -15.80 -5.58
C SER A 84 0.53 -14.88 -6.37
N GLY A 85 1.03 -13.77 -6.95
CA GLY A 85 0.22 -12.70 -7.53
C GLY A 85 -0.39 -13.01 -8.91
N LEU A 86 0.15 -13.98 -9.64
CA LEU A 86 -0.36 -14.32 -10.99
C LEU A 86 -1.78 -14.89 -10.97
N VAL A 87 -2.18 -15.56 -9.88
CA VAL A 87 -3.56 -16.10 -9.73
C VAL A 87 -4.56 -14.99 -9.41
N MET A 88 -4.16 -14.02 -8.57
CA MET A 88 -5.04 -12.92 -8.15
C MET A 88 -5.07 -11.74 -9.12
N LYS A 89 -4.06 -11.61 -10.00
CA LYS A 89 -3.98 -10.48 -10.94
C LYS A 89 -5.22 -10.36 -11.84
N PRO A 90 -5.77 -11.42 -12.46
CA PRO A 90 -7.02 -11.31 -13.21
C PRO A 90 -8.20 -10.81 -12.34
N VAL A 91 -8.28 -11.29 -11.09
CA VAL A 91 -9.33 -10.87 -10.15
C VAL A 91 -9.23 -9.38 -9.83
N PHE A 92 -8.03 -8.88 -9.52
CA PHE A 92 -7.81 -7.46 -9.27
C PHE A 92 -8.04 -6.60 -10.50
N THR A 93 -7.61 -7.03 -11.69
CA THR A 93 -7.90 -6.31 -12.94
C THR A 93 -9.41 -6.20 -13.17
N MET A 94 -10.14 -7.30 -13.01
CA MET A 94 -11.60 -7.30 -13.14
C MET A 94 -12.25 -6.36 -12.11
N ALA A 95 -11.81 -6.42 -10.85
CA ALA A 95 -12.31 -5.56 -9.79
C ALA A 95 -12.11 -4.06 -10.11
N LYS A 96 -10.91 -3.67 -10.55
CA LYS A 96 -10.59 -2.29 -10.95
C LYS A 96 -11.41 -1.80 -12.16
N THR A 97 -11.67 -2.69 -13.14
CA THR A 97 -12.48 -2.34 -14.32
C THR A 97 -13.98 -2.35 -14.06
N SER A 98 -14.43 -3.02 -13.00
CA SER A 98 -15.81 -2.99 -12.57
C SER A 98 -16.08 -1.70 -11.77
N ASN A 99 -17.33 -1.21 -11.74
CA ASN A 99 -17.68 -0.13 -10.82
C ASN A 99 -17.26 -0.52 -9.39
N ALA A 100 -16.46 0.34 -8.76
CA ALA A 100 -15.89 0.10 -7.43
C ALA A 100 -16.97 -0.41 -6.47
N LYS A 101 -16.82 -1.66 -6.04
CA LYS A 101 -17.78 -2.30 -5.13
C LYS A 101 -17.47 -1.90 -3.70
N ARG A 102 -18.51 -1.73 -2.90
CA ARG A 102 -18.36 -1.54 -1.46
C ARG A 102 -18.01 -2.86 -0.80
N VAL A 103 -16.92 -2.88 -0.03
CA VAL A 103 -16.44 -4.09 0.68
C VAL A 103 -16.40 -3.81 2.17
N ILE A 104 -17.11 -4.62 2.95
CA ILE A 104 -17.16 -4.48 4.41
C ILE A 104 -16.07 -5.33 5.04
N TYR A 105 -15.28 -4.72 5.92
CA TYR A 105 -14.28 -5.38 6.74
C TYR A 105 -14.76 -5.43 8.19
N ALA A 106 -15.08 -6.63 8.66
CA ALA A 106 -15.65 -6.84 9.99
C ALA A 106 -14.67 -6.58 11.13
N ASP A 107 -13.37 -6.76 10.89
CA ASP A 107 -12.31 -6.55 11.87
C ASP A 107 -11.53 -5.26 11.58
N GLY A 108 -12.26 -4.14 11.49
CA GLY A 108 -11.73 -2.85 11.04
C GLY A 108 -10.71 -2.21 11.97
N GLU A 109 -10.49 -2.78 13.16
CA GLU A 109 -9.44 -2.33 14.07
C GLU A 109 -8.10 -3.03 13.80
N ASP A 110 -8.07 -4.24 13.25
CA ASP A 110 -6.84 -5.02 13.02
C ASP A 110 -5.87 -4.31 12.06
N GLU A 111 -4.57 -4.36 12.37
CA GLU A 111 -3.53 -3.70 11.57
C GLU A 111 -3.56 -4.17 10.11
N ARG A 112 -3.69 -5.47 9.86
CA ARG A 112 -3.67 -6.04 8.51
C ARG A 112 -4.87 -5.55 7.70
N VAL A 113 -6.01 -5.38 8.37
CA VAL A 113 -7.24 -4.86 7.75
C VAL A 113 -7.10 -3.39 7.40
N LEU A 114 -6.55 -2.57 8.31
CA LEU A 114 -6.30 -1.15 8.04
C LEU A 114 -5.34 -0.94 6.86
N ARG A 115 -4.27 -1.74 6.79
CA ARG A 115 -3.33 -1.71 5.66
C ARG A 115 -3.98 -2.19 4.36
N ALA A 116 -4.79 -3.25 4.42
CA ALA A 116 -5.53 -3.73 3.26
C ALA A 116 -6.53 -2.69 2.73
N ALA A 117 -7.22 -1.97 3.62
CA ALA A 117 -8.15 -0.90 3.24
C ALA A 117 -7.45 0.22 2.48
N GLN A 118 -6.26 0.62 2.93
CA GLN A 118 -5.46 1.62 2.22
C GLN A 118 -4.98 1.10 0.86
N ALA A 119 -4.44 -0.11 0.79
CA ALA A 119 -3.99 -0.69 -0.47
C ALA A 119 -5.14 -0.77 -1.49
N VAL A 120 -6.33 -1.16 -1.04
CA VAL A 120 -7.53 -1.23 -1.88
C VAL A 120 -7.94 0.14 -2.42
N LEU A 121 -7.81 1.20 -1.62
CA LEU A 121 -8.07 2.59 -2.03
C LEU A 121 -7.02 3.10 -3.02
N GLU A 122 -5.73 2.96 -2.70
CA GLU A 122 -4.63 3.40 -3.55
C GLU A 122 -4.65 2.72 -4.92
N GLU A 123 -5.04 1.45 -4.94
CA GLU A 123 -5.10 0.66 -6.16
C GLU A 123 -6.42 0.81 -6.93
N GLY A 124 -7.42 1.49 -6.37
CA GLY A 124 -8.74 1.67 -6.98
C GLY A 124 -9.52 0.37 -7.15
N ILE A 125 -9.38 -0.58 -6.21
CA ILE A 125 -9.99 -1.90 -6.31
C ILE A 125 -11.45 -1.89 -5.82
N ALA A 126 -11.72 -1.19 -4.72
CA ALA A 126 -13.01 -1.18 -4.04
C ALA A 126 -13.15 0.02 -3.10
N GLU A 127 -14.36 0.26 -2.61
CA GLU A 127 -14.67 1.24 -1.57
C GLU A 127 -14.75 0.51 -0.21
N PRO A 128 -13.73 0.58 0.64
CA PRO A 128 -13.74 -0.12 1.93
C PRO A 128 -14.70 0.53 2.92
N ILE A 129 -15.37 -0.32 3.69
CA ILE A 129 -16.16 0.06 4.87
C ILE A 129 -15.62 -0.72 6.05
N LEU A 130 -15.06 -0.03 7.03
CA LEU A 130 -14.51 -0.64 8.24
C LEU A 130 -15.56 -0.70 9.33
N ILE A 131 -15.64 -1.82 10.03
CA ILE A 131 -16.42 -1.97 11.26
C ILE A 131 -15.45 -1.86 12.43
N GLY A 132 -15.68 -0.89 13.32
CA GLY A 132 -14.86 -0.71 14.51
C GLY A 132 -15.09 0.62 15.20
N ARG A 133 -14.46 0.80 16.35
CA ARG A 133 -14.62 2.03 17.14
C ARG A 133 -13.80 3.17 16.51
N PRO A 134 -14.40 4.35 16.26
CA PRO A 134 -13.72 5.45 15.59
C PRO A 134 -12.39 5.86 16.23
N HIS A 135 -12.38 6.02 17.56
CA HIS A 135 -11.19 6.43 18.29
C HIS A 135 -10.05 5.39 18.20
N VAL A 136 -10.37 4.09 18.21
CA VAL A 136 -9.36 3.02 18.10
C VAL A 136 -8.74 3.03 16.71
N ILE A 137 -9.57 3.16 15.68
CA ILE A 137 -9.12 3.21 14.29
C ILE A 137 -8.23 4.43 14.06
N GLU A 138 -8.63 5.62 14.50
CA GLU A 138 -7.82 6.84 14.36
C GLU A 138 -6.44 6.72 15.05
N VAL A 139 -6.41 6.17 16.27
CA VAL A 139 -5.14 5.94 16.98
C VAL A 139 -4.26 4.95 16.23
N ARG A 140 -4.83 3.86 15.71
CA ARG A 140 -4.08 2.84 14.96
C ARG A 140 -3.60 3.34 13.61
N LEU A 141 -4.41 4.11 12.89
CA LEU A 141 -4.00 4.76 11.64
C LEU A 141 -2.77 5.65 11.86
N LYS A 142 -2.79 6.49 12.89
CA LYS A 142 -1.62 7.31 13.28
C LYS A 142 -0.42 6.46 13.67
N ARG A 143 -0.62 5.43 14.50
CA ARG A 143 0.44 4.53 14.98
C ARG A 143 1.15 3.81 13.84
N TYR A 144 0.39 3.36 12.83
CA TYR A 144 0.93 2.63 11.67
C TYR A 144 1.34 3.54 10.52
N GLY A 145 1.19 4.87 10.68
CA GLY A 145 1.56 5.86 9.69
C GLY A 145 0.68 5.88 8.44
N LEU A 146 -0.55 5.37 8.53
CA LEU A 146 -1.49 5.28 7.40
C LEU A 146 -2.14 6.64 7.13
N ARG A 147 -2.26 7.00 5.84
CA ARG A 147 -2.78 8.32 5.40
C ARG A 147 -4.29 8.39 5.27
N ILE A 148 -4.96 7.24 5.15
CA ILE A 148 -6.41 7.18 4.97
C ILE A 148 -7.17 7.72 6.17
N LYS A 149 -8.29 8.38 5.92
CA LYS A 149 -9.12 9.04 6.92
C LYS A 149 -10.56 8.51 6.92
N PRO A 150 -11.12 8.16 8.09
CA PRO A 150 -12.50 7.74 8.19
C PRO A 150 -13.45 8.86 7.75
N GLY A 151 -14.49 8.52 7.00
CA GLY A 151 -15.50 9.46 6.50
C GLY A 151 -15.07 10.31 5.30
N VAL A 152 -13.79 10.26 4.91
CA VAL A 152 -13.26 10.91 3.70
C VAL A 152 -12.87 9.85 2.68
N ASP A 153 -11.97 8.95 3.07
CA ASP A 153 -11.41 7.93 2.18
C ASP A 153 -12.18 6.61 2.26
N PHE A 154 -12.75 6.29 3.43
CA PHE A 154 -13.47 5.03 3.65
C PHE A 154 -14.70 5.22 4.56
N GLY A 155 -15.67 4.31 4.40
CA GLY A 155 -16.86 4.27 5.27
C GLY A 155 -16.52 3.66 6.62
N LEU A 156 -17.07 4.21 7.70
CA LEU A 156 -16.90 3.67 9.05
C LEU A 156 -18.26 3.34 9.65
N ILE A 157 -18.40 2.10 10.14
CA ILE A 157 -19.55 1.65 10.91
C ILE A 157 -19.08 1.48 12.35
N ASN A 158 -19.68 2.25 13.27
CA ASN A 158 -19.43 2.14 14.70
C ASN A 158 -20.42 1.13 15.31
N PRO A 159 -19.99 -0.05 15.79
CA PRO A 159 -20.89 -1.02 16.42
C PRO A 159 -21.57 -0.51 17.68
N GLU A 160 -20.94 0.44 18.38
CA GLU A 160 -21.43 0.97 19.67
C GLU A 160 -22.47 2.07 19.50
N ASP A 161 -22.54 2.70 18.32
CA ASP A 161 -23.40 3.84 18.03
C ASP A 161 -23.76 3.86 16.53
N ASP A 162 -24.47 2.83 16.07
CA ASP A 162 -25.01 2.78 14.71
C ASP A 162 -26.47 3.27 14.71
N PRO A 163 -26.79 4.39 14.03
CA PRO A 163 -28.16 4.88 13.89
C PRO A 163 -29.13 3.85 13.30
N ARG A 164 -28.61 2.90 12.52
CA ARG A 164 -29.38 1.81 11.89
C ARG A 164 -29.72 0.69 12.84
N TYR A 165 -29.12 0.63 14.03
CA TYR A 165 -29.43 -0.40 15.03
C TYR A 165 -30.94 -0.49 15.28
N ARG A 166 -31.63 0.64 15.37
CA ARG A 166 -33.10 0.72 15.56
C ARG A 166 -33.94 0.25 14.39
N HIS A 167 -33.37 0.03 13.20
CA HIS A 167 -34.10 -0.48 12.04
C HIS A 167 -34.11 -2.02 11.96
N TYR A 168 -33.36 -2.71 12.83
CA TYR A 168 -33.25 -4.18 12.85
C TYR A 168 -33.92 -4.83 14.07
N VAL A 169 -34.47 -4.04 15.00
CA VAL A 169 -35.15 -4.50 16.22
C VAL A 169 -36.64 -4.24 16.12
#